data_AF-A0A7W5SBT7-F1
#
_entry.id   AF-A0A7W5SBT7-F1
#
_cell.length_a   1.000
_cell.length_b   1.000
_cell.length_c   1.000
_cell.angle_alpha   90.00
_cell.angle_beta   90.00
_cell.angle_gamma   90.00
#
_symmetry.space_group_name_H-M   'P 1'
#
loop_
_entity.id
_entity.type
_entity.pdbx_description
1 polymer ?
#
loop_
_entity_poly.entity_id
_entity_poly.type
_entity_poly.pdbx_seq_one_letter_code
_entity_poly.pdbx_strand_id
1 'polypeptide(L)'
;MLAHLRGEPGGDIVVRDDGPFCLSSVNLAEIMTKVIDLDLSADDVTSVLKTLPIESFAYGTEDAVRTATLRTATRPLGLSLGDRACLALATRLAVPVLTADTAWAGLDLDIEVRLIR
;
A
#
# COMPACT_ATOMS: atom_id res chain seq x y z
N MET A 1 -2.18 1.44 -5.31
CA MET A 1 -1.76 0.61 -6.47
C MET A 1 -2.79 -0.43 -6.90
N LEU A 2 -3.32 -1.30 -6.02
CA LEU A 2 -4.32 -2.31 -6.44
C LEU A 2 -5.59 -1.68 -7.05
N ALA A 3 -6.07 -0.56 -6.48
CA ALA A 3 -7.18 0.21 -7.06
C ALA A 3 -6.86 0.69 -8.50
N HIS A 4 -5.61 1.12 -8.77
CA HIS A 4 -5.17 1.49 -10.11
C HIS A 4 -5.23 0.30 -11.08
N LEU A 5 -4.65 -0.85 -10.69
CA LEU A 5 -4.61 -2.05 -11.52
C LEU A 5 -5.99 -2.60 -11.87
N ARG A 6 -6.98 -2.37 -11.00
CA ARG A 6 -8.36 -2.81 -11.21
C ARG A 6 -9.23 -1.75 -11.90
N GLY A 7 -8.70 -0.57 -12.20
CA GLY A 7 -9.47 0.54 -12.74
C GLY A 7 -10.56 1.04 -11.77
N GLU A 8 -10.34 0.89 -10.46
CA GLU A 8 -11.27 1.38 -9.44
C GLU A 8 -11.19 2.91 -9.32
N PRO A 9 -12.30 3.60 -8.93
CA PRO A 9 -12.31 5.04 -8.73
C PRO A 9 -11.20 5.50 -7.77
N GLY A 10 -10.54 6.62 -8.10
CA GLY A 10 -9.41 7.16 -7.32
C GLY A 10 -8.07 6.47 -7.57
N GLY A 11 -8.05 5.33 -8.27
CA GLY A 11 -6.83 4.62 -8.61
C GLY A 11 -5.91 5.38 -9.57
N ASP A 12 -6.41 6.38 -10.28
CA ASP A 12 -5.65 7.28 -11.16
C ASP A 12 -4.71 8.23 -10.41
N ILE A 13 -4.84 8.37 -9.07
CA ILE A 13 -3.98 9.25 -8.27
C ILE A 13 -2.48 8.96 -8.46
N VAL A 14 -2.10 7.70 -8.62
CA VAL A 14 -0.68 7.30 -8.81
C VAL A 14 -0.11 7.71 -10.15
N VAL A 15 -0.95 8.13 -11.10
CA VAL A 15 -0.58 8.66 -12.42
C VAL A 15 -0.71 10.18 -12.45
N ARG A 16 -1.64 10.76 -11.68
CA ARG A 16 -1.98 12.19 -11.72
C ARG A 16 -1.11 13.07 -10.83
N ASP A 17 -0.68 12.56 -9.68
CA ASP A 17 0.18 13.30 -8.77
C ASP A 17 1.66 13.00 -9.06
N ASP A 18 2.51 14.01 -8.85
CA ASP A 18 3.94 13.95 -9.17
C ASP A 18 4.77 13.06 -8.22
N GLY A 19 4.13 12.42 -7.23
CA GLY A 19 4.79 11.55 -6.25
C GLY A 19 5.75 12.31 -5.31
N PRO A 20 6.74 11.63 -4.71
CA PRO A 20 6.98 10.19 -4.78
C PRO A 20 5.96 9.39 -3.94
N PHE A 21 5.54 8.24 -4.46
CA PHE A 21 4.76 7.26 -3.70
C PHE A 21 5.67 6.19 -3.12
N CYS A 22 5.41 5.77 -1.89
CA CYS A 22 6.17 4.73 -1.22
C CYS A 22 5.39 3.40 -1.23
N LEU A 23 6.08 2.30 -1.53
CA LEU A 23 5.51 0.96 -1.54
C LEU A 23 6.38 0.01 -0.71
N SER A 24 5.79 -0.73 0.22
CA SER A 24 6.53 -1.79 0.92
C SER A 24 6.75 -2.98 -0.01
N SER A 25 7.88 -3.67 0.11
CA SER A 25 8.13 -4.92 -0.63
C SER A 25 7.07 -6.00 -0.35
N VAL A 26 6.37 -5.94 0.80
CA VAL A 26 5.22 -6.81 1.09
C VAL A 26 4.04 -6.48 0.19
N ASN A 27 3.70 -5.20 0.04
CA ASN A 27 2.60 -4.79 -0.83
C ASN A 27 2.96 -4.97 -2.31
N LEU A 28 4.24 -4.82 -2.68
CA LEU A 28 4.74 -5.21 -4.00
C LEU A 28 4.45 -6.69 -4.28
N ALA A 29 4.73 -7.59 -3.34
CA ALA A 29 4.42 -9.00 -3.50
C ALA A 29 2.91 -9.24 -3.71
N GLU A 30 2.03 -8.57 -2.96
CA GLU A 30 0.57 -8.66 -3.15
C GLU A 30 0.13 -8.20 -4.55
N ILE A 31 0.71 -7.11 -5.05
CA ILE A 31 0.47 -6.60 -6.40
C ILE A 31 0.89 -7.64 -7.45
N MET A 32 2.12 -8.18 -7.32
CA MET A 32 2.65 -9.18 -8.26
C MET A 32 1.82 -10.46 -8.26
N THR A 33 1.38 -10.93 -7.09
CA THR A 33 0.46 -12.08 -6.98
C THR A 33 -0.86 -11.80 -7.69
N LYS A 34 -1.46 -10.62 -7.49
CA LYS A 34 -2.74 -10.26 -8.13
C LYS A 34 -2.65 -10.16 -9.65
N VAL A 35 -1.49 -9.79 -10.18
CA VAL A 35 -1.24 -9.78 -11.61
C VAL A 35 -1.13 -11.20 -12.14
N ILE A 36 -0.37 -12.06 -11.46
CA ILE A 36 -0.25 -13.46 -11.87
C ILE A 36 -1.62 -14.15 -11.84
N ASP A 37 -2.46 -13.85 -10.84
CA ASP A 37 -3.85 -14.30 -10.77
C ASP A 37 -4.71 -13.86 -11.98
N LEU A 38 -4.27 -12.83 -12.73
CA LEU A 38 -4.93 -12.29 -13.93
C LEU A 38 -4.25 -12.77 -15.24
N ASP A 39 -3.38 -13.79 -15.16
CA ASP A 39 -2.60 -14.32 -16.29
C ASP A 39 -1.71 -13.29 -16.99
N LEU A 40 -1.36 -12.19 -16.31
CA LEU A 40 -0.41 -11.19 -16.78
C LEU A 40 1.02 -11.57 -16.38
N SER A 41 2.01 -11.20 -17.19
CA SER A 41 3.40 -11.55 -16.88
C SER A 41 3.99 -10.65 -15.79
N ALA A 42 4.93 -11.20 -15.00
CA ALA A 42 5.65 -10.42 -13.99
C ALA A 42 6.47 -9.26 -14.61
N ASP A 43 6.93 -9.44 -15.84
CA ASP A 43 7.69 -8.42 -16.57
C ASP A 43 6.80 -7.23 -16.95
N ASP A 44 5.51 -7.45 -17.25
CA ASP A 44 4.57 -6.38 -17.57
C ASP A 44 4.36 -5.45 -16.37
N VAL A 45 4.19 -6.00 -15.18
CA VAL A 45 3.99 -5.21 -13.95
C VAL A 45 5.24 -4.47 -13.56
N THR A 46 6.39 -5.14 -13.63
CA THR A 46 7.67 -4.51 -13.31
C THR A 46 7.91 -3.34 -14.25
N SER A 47 7.49 -3.46 -15.51
CA SER A 47 7.54 -2.37 -16.49
C SER A 47 6.58 -1.23 -16.14
N VAL A 48 5.33 -1.53 -15.75
CA VAL A 48 4.36 -0.51 -15.28
C VAL A 48 4.84 0.19 -14.02
N LEU A 49 5.39 -0.53 -13.03
CA LEU A 49 5.90 0.07 -11.81
C LEU A 49 7.10 1.01 -12.08
N LYS A 50 7.89 0.73 -13.12
CA LYS A 50 8.99 1.61 -13.55
C LYS A 50 8.52 2.90 -14.23
N THR A 51 7.29 2.96 -14.75
CA THR A 51 6.75 4.18 -15.36
C THR A 51 6.02 5.08 -14.37
N LEU A 52 5.71 4.58 -13.17
CA LEU A 52 5.06 5.32 -12.11
C LEU A 52 6.10 5.91 -11.14
N PRO A 53 5.80 7.05 -10.48
CA PRO A 53 6.68 7.64 -9.48
C PRO A 53 6.58 6.88 -8.13
N ILE A 54 6.79 5.56 -8.16
CA ILE A 54 6.70 4.66 -7.01
C ILE A 54 8.10 4.15 -6.64
N GLU A 55 8.48 4.35 -5.39
CA GLU A 55 9.70 3.79 -4.80
C GLU A 55 9.35 2.60 -3.89
N SER A 56 10.01 1.46 -4.11
CA SER A 56 9.85 0.26 -3.28
C SER A 56 10.85 0.24 -2.13
N PHE A 57 10.35 0.07 -0.91
CA PHE A 57 11.15 -0.02 0.32
C PHE A 57 11.22 -1.46 0.81
N ALA A 58 12.42 -1.89 1.21
CA ALA A 58 12.63 -3.21 1.79
C ALA A 58 11.90 -3.34 3.13
N TYR A 59 11.19 -4.46 3.33
CA TYR A 59 10.55 -4.79 4.59
C TYR A 59 11.54 -5.46 5.55
N GLY A 60 11.98 -4.71 6.56
CA GLY A 60 12.96 -5.17 7.54
C GLY A 60 12.35 -5.56 8.89
N THR A 61 13.22 -5.92 9.84
CA THR A 61 12.81 -6.28 11.21
C THR A 61 12.04 -5.16 11.91
N GLU A 62 12.40 -3.90 11.68
CA GLU A 62 11.67 -2.76 12.26
C GLU A 62 10.23 -2.69 11.74
N ASP A 63 10.05 -2.83 10.43
CA ASP A 63 8.72 -2.87 9.81
C ASP A 63 7.92 -4.08 10.32
N ALA A 64 8.57 -5.22 10.54
CA ALA A 64 7.95 -6.41 11.10
C ALA A 64 7.41 -6.21 12.52
N VAL A 65 8.18 -5.57 13.39
CA VAL A 65 7.75 -5.25 14.75
C VAL A 65 6.56 -4.28 14.71
N ARG A 66 6.67 -3.17 13.95
CA ARG A 66 5.59 -2.18 13.80
C ARG A 66 4.31 -2.83 13.27
N THR A 67 4.42 -3.61 12.20
CA THR A 67 3.31 -4.36 11.59
C THR A 67 2.60 -5.29 12.59
N ALA A 68 3.37 -5.95 13.47
CA ALA A 68 2.80 -6.80 14.51
C ALA A 68 2.07 -5.98 15.59
N THR A 69 2.66 -4.88 16.05
CA THR A 69 2.06 -4.01 17.10
C THR A 69 0.73 -3.38 16.67
N LEU A 70 0.60 -3.04 15.38
CA LEU A 70 -0.63 -2.49 14.80
C LEU A 70 -1.83 -3.45 14.91
N ARG A 71 -1.62 -4.76 15.10
CA ARG A 71 -2.70 -5.75 15.13
C ARG A 71 -3.78 -5.43 16.16
N THR A 72 -3.42 -4.90 17.33
CA THR A 72 -4.40 -4.58 18.39
C THR A 72 -5.39 -3.51 17.92
N ALA A 73 -4.87 -2.43 17.33
CA ALA A 73 -5.69 -1.31 16.84
C ALA A 73 -6.48 -1.67 15.57
N THR A 74 -5.92 -2.53 14.71
CA THR A 74 -6.53 -2.80 13.40
C THR A 74 -7.37 -4.07 13.33
N ARG A 75 -7.35 -4.94 14.36
CA ARG A 75 -8.12 -6.19 14.39
C ARG A 75 -9.62 -6.00 14.23
N PRO A 76 -10.28 -5.00 14.87
CA PRO A 76 -11.72 -4.78 14.70
C PRO A 76 -12.13 -4.46 13.26
N LEU A 77 -11.20 -3.88 12.49
CA LEU A 77 -11.40 -3.49 11.09
C LEU A 77 -10.98 -4.60 10.10
N GLY A 78 -10.44 -5.73 10.60
CA GLY A 78 -10.09 -6.87 9.76
C GLY A 78 -8.85 -6.69 8.87
N LEU A 79 -8.00 -5.67 9.13
CA LEU A 79 -6.83 -5.41 8.28
C LEU A 79 -5.91 -6.62 8.17
N SER A 80 -5.45 -6.88 6.95
CA SER A 80 -4.51 -7.94 6.62
C SER A 80 -3.09 -7.64 7.13
N LEU A 81 -2.16 -8.57 6.91
CA LEU A 81 -0.75 -8.32 7.16
C LEU A 81 -0.18 -7.27 6.20
N GLY A 82 -0.56 -7.31 4.92
CA GLY A 82 -0.14 -6.34 3.91
C GLY A 82 -0.62 -4.93 4.22
N ASP A 83 -1.86 -4.79 4.67
CA ASP A 83 -2.43 -3.50 5.11
C ASP A 83 -1.60 -2.90 6.26
N ARG A 84 -1.30 -3.72 7.27
CA ARG A 84 -0.46 -3.29 8.39
C ARG A 84 0.99 -3.01 7.98
N ALA A 85 1.53 -3.71 6.98
CA ALA A 85 2.86 -3.43 6.44
C ALA A 85 2.89 -2.09 5.71
N CYS A 86 1.82 -1.72 5.01
CA CYS A 86 1.66 -0.40 4.40
C CYS A 86 1.63 0.70 5.46
N LEU A 87 0.81 0.53 6.51
CA LEU A 87 0.74 1.44 7.65
C LEU A 87 2.10 1.56 8.36
N ALA A 88 2.79 0.44 8.60
CA ALA A 88 4.10 0.44 9.26
C ALA A 88 5.15 1.23 8.47
N LEU A 89 5.16 1.09 7.14
CA LEU A 89 6.04 1.88 6.26
C LEU A 89 5.70 3.38 6.34
N ALA A 90 4.42 3.74 6.27
CA ALA A 90 3.96 5.12 6.38
C ALA A 90 4.39 5.75 7.72
N THR A 91 4.24 5.01 8.82
CA THR A 91 4.72 5.43 10.14
C THR A 91 6.24 5.59 10.18
N ARG A 92 7.01 4.66 9.60
CA ARG A 92 8.48 4.74 9.59
C ARG A 92 8.99 5.93 8.78
N LEU A 93 8.36 6.25 7.66
CA LEU A 93 8.73 7.35 6.78
C LEU A 93 8.10 8.70 7.18
N ALA A 94 7.20 8.69 8.17
CA ALA A 94 6.40 9.85 8.58
C ALA A 94 5.65 10.51 7.40
N VAL A 95 5.03 9.69 6.56
CA VAL A 95 4.26 10.12 5.39
C VAL A 95 2.80 9.68 5.49
N PRO A 96 1.86 10.38 4.81
CA PRO A 96 0.47 9.95 4.73
C PRO A 96 0.33 8.60 4.03
N VAL A 97 -0.70 7.84 4.41
CA VAL A 97 -1.10 6.62 3.72
C VAL A 97 -2.29 6.87 2.81
N LEU A 98 -2.26 6.28 1.61
CA LEU A 98 -3.37 6.33 0.65
C LEU A 98 -4.13 5.02 0.65
N THR A 99 -5.46 5.09 0.75
CA THR A 99 -6.30 3.88 0.71
C THR A 99 -7.64 4.15 0.05
N ALA A 100 -8.20 3.09 -0.54
CA ALA A 100 -9.58 3.06 -1.05
C ALA A 100 -10.55 2.43 -0.05
N ASP A 101 -10.06 2.01 1.13
CA ASP A 101 -10.84 1.42 2.21
C ASP A 101 -11.21 2.48 3.25
N THR A 102 -12.49 2.83 3.29
CA THR A 102 -13.04 3.83 4.21
C THR A 102 -12.94 3.41 5.67
N ALA A 103 -12.79 2.11 5.97
CA ALA A 103 -12.65 1.63 7.35
C ALA A 103 -11.39 2.20 8.03
N TRP A 104 -10.37 2.55 7.24
CA TRP A 104 -9.12 3.09 7.75
C TRP A 104 -9.25 4.53 8.25
N ALA A 105 -10.27 5.28 7.83
CA ALA A 105 -10.48 6.66 8.29
C ALA A 105 -10.77 6.75 9.80
N GLY A 106 -11.20 5.66 10.44
CA GLY A 106 -11.41 5.57 11.88
C GLY A 106 -10.19 5.09 12.68
N LEU A 107 -9.03 4.89 12.04
CA LEU A 107 -7.82 4.49 12.73
C LEU A 107 -7.25 5.65 13.56
N ASP A 108 -7.17 5.44 14.86
CA ASP A 108 -6.44 6.33 15.77
C ASP A 108 -4.95 5.98 15.76
N LEU A 109 -4.26 6.42 14.71
CA LEU A 109 -2.83 6.25 14.49
C LEU A 109 -2.18 7.62 14.28
N ASP A 110 -0.91 7.74 14.64
CA ASP A 110 -0.11 8.95 14.42
C ASP A 110 0.38 9.08 12.96
N ILE A 111 -0.51 8.80 12.01
CA ILE A 111 -0.30 8.99 10.57
C ILE A 111 -1.57 9.50 9.90
N GLU A 112 -1.41 10.36 8.91
CA GLU A 112 -2.55 10.85 8.12
C GLU A 112 -3.05 9.76 7.17
N VAL A 113 -4.34 9.44 7.24
CA VAL A 113 -5.02 8.54 6.29
C VAL A 113 -5.76 9.38 5.25
N ARG A 114 -5.40 9.23 3.99
CA ARG A 114 -6.03 9.90 2.85
C ARG A 114 -6.82 8.90 2.01
N LEU A 115 -8.13 9.12 1.92
CA LEU A 115 -8.99 8.33 1.05
C LEU A 115 -8.83 8.80 -0.40
N ILE A 116 -8.70 7.84 -1.32
CA ILE A 116 -8.61 8.13 -2.76
C ILE A 116 -9.98 8.20 -3.44
N ARG A 117 -11.05 7.81 -2.74
CA ARG A 117 -12.44 7.82 -3.19
C ARG A 117 -13.41 7.88 -2.01
#